data_AF-A0A2T5YDV7-F1
#
_entry.id   AF-A0A2T5YDV7-F1
#
_cell.length_a   1.000
_cell.length_b   1.000
_cell.length_c   1.000
_cell.angle_alpha   90.00
_cell.angle_beta   90.00
_cell.angle_gamma   90.00
#
_symmetry.space_group_name_H-M   'P 1'
#
loop_
_entity.id
_entity.type
_entity.pdbx_description
1 polymer ?
#
loop_
_entity_poly.entity_id
_entity_poly.type
_entity_poly.pdbx_seq_one_letter_code
_entity_poly.pdbx_strand_id
1 'polypeptide(L)'
;MKLPIGKISGSHLDKIFEDSIKYHLDSFFSNISEYYPTLLYSHWRSTVRSIDEMINIPMELNTAEEVEQFLQLKTNFFNHKNLPPLKKVLELLEKKFQKNVAIRFQQLAMMCSAVNQTYTSHNIYIHQGNSLNLSDIENCISYLQSRRAYYVTTLNLIPKIAKGKKAVEYINTFGFLQHLIDSCLVNITTAYYNLLLNHCLPDFEMKSDGIVAKRNFEYNHLEGFFFEPERLSLIDQLELRPEVIVLQTLLPKAANKIFSFSEVENTLTLLGGAFNKYNVMHNDVFKEINHLLKDIKIHLKDDFHVIIEENEFKRIVSKYSALTLYINSNDYFDNLNSYAPFQLVEKNYYTTVVLLIRFVYRTISQSLLKNRTFQIHSGFIFEDKVSKILELKGFLPTGITRINHKEFDLITTRDNKVYNFQCKNNFIDISRVNYDYKKIGRLNMRLCRYYESALKKEIGRESLIKTKTGINEIEHFVVTRFPVITRNRRIINFVDLEKWNLK
;
A
#
# COMPACT_ATOMS: atom_id res chain seq x y z
N MET A 1 -5.41 -5.71 -26.29
CA MET A 1 -4.71 -4.74 -27.17
C MET A 1 -3.34 -5.30 -27.55
N LYS A 2 -2.91 -5.22 -28.82
CA LYS A 2 -1.55 -5.66 -29.21
C LYS A 2 -0.56 -4.52 -28.96
N LEU A 3 0.60 -4.84 -28.37
CA LEU A 3 1.69 -3.86 -28.24
C LEU A 3 2.37 -3.65 -29.60
N PRO A 4 2.81 -2.42 -29.93
CA PRO A 4 3.59 -2.20 -31.14
C PRO A 4 4.95 -2.89 -31.01
N ILE A 5 5.45 -3.47 -32.10
CA ILE A 5 6.78 -4.04 -32.15
C ILE A 5 7.79 -2.91 -32.37
N GLY A 6 8.88 -2.91 -31.59
CA GLY A 6 9.98 -1.96 -31.71
C GLY A 6 10.06 -0.97 -30.55
N LYS A 7 10.64 0.20 -30.83
CA LYS A 7 10.87 1.26 -29.84
C LYS A 7 9.69 2.23 -29.84
N ILE A 8 9.20 2.53 -28.64
CA ILE A 8 8.04 3.38 -28.39
C ILE A 8 8.45 4.49 -27.42
N SER A 9 8.19 5.75 -27.77
CA SER A 9 8.51 6.91 -26.92
C SER A 9 7.64 8.13 -27.25
N GLY A 10 7.70 9.16 -26.41
CA GLY A 10 7.07 10.46 -26.66
C GLY A 10 5.54 10.38 -26.79
N SER A 11 4.96 11.19 -27.68
CA SER A 11 3.49 11.26 -27.85
C SER A 11 2.86 9.96 -28.36
N HIS A 12 3.63 9.14 -29.08
CA HIS A 12 3.15 7.83 -29.52
C HIS A 12 2.92 6.89 -28.32
N LEU A 13 3.85 6.92 -27.37
CA LEU A 13 3.73 6.18 -26.11
C LEU A 13 2.51 6.65 -25.30
N ASP A 14 2.29 7.96 -25.21
CA ASP A 14 1.15 8.53 -24.50
C ASP A 14 -0.18 8.00 -25.06
N LYS A 15 -0.36 8.09 -26.38
CA LYS A 15 -1.58 7.63 -27.04
C LYS A 15 -1.86 6.14 -26.79
N ILE A 16 -0.83 5.30 -26.86
CA ILE A 16 -0.94 3.86 -26.60
C ILE A 16 -1.47 3.61 -25.19
N PHE A 17 -0.94 4.30 -24.18
CA PHE A 17 -1.37 4.08 -22.79
C PHE A 17 -2.71 4.72 -22.47
N GLU A 18 -3.04 5.87 -23.05
CA GLU A 18 -4.39 6.47 -22.94
C GLU A 18 -5.47 5.54 -23.55
N ASP A 19 -5.22 4.99 -24.74
CA ASP A 19 -6.10 4.02 -25.40
C ASP A 19 -6.21 2.71 -24.58
N SER A 20 -5.08 2.26 -24.01
CA SER A 20 -5.02 1.08 -23.15
C SER A 20 -5.85 1.24 -21.87
N ILE A 21 -5.74 2.39 -21.19
CA ILE A 21 -6.51 2.70 -19.98
C ILE A 21 -8.00 2.63 -20.28
N LYS A 22 -8.45 3.27 -21.36
CA LYS A 22 -9.85 3.23 -21.79
C LYS A 22 -10.31 1.81 -22.07
N TYR A 23 -9.55 1.05 -22.86
CA TYR A 23 -9.87 -0.35 -23.18
C TYR A 23 -10.04 -1.22 -21.92
N HIS A 24 -9.13 -1.08 -20.95
CA HIS A 24 -9.18 -1.87 -19.72
C HIS A 24 -10.32 -1.46 -18.80
N LEU A 25 -10.64 -0.17 -18.70
CA LEU A 25 -11.80 0.31 -17.95
C LEU A 25 -13.11 -0.19 -18.56
N ASP A 26 -13.27 -0.02 -19.87
CA ASP A 26 -14.46 -0.46 -20.60
C ASP A 26 -14.64 -1.98 -20.47
N SER A 27 -13.55 -2.74 -20.61
CA SER A 27 -13.54 -4.20 -20.43
C SER A 27 -13.96 -4.60 -19.02
N PHE A 28 -13.39 -3.97 -17.98
CA PHE A 28 -13.73 -4.26 -16.59
C PHE A 28 -15.21 -3.97 -16.31
N PHE A 29 -15.71 -2.79 -16.70
CA PHE A 29 -17.11 -2.42 -16.47
C PHE A 29 -18.09 -3.30 -17.25
N SER A 30 -17.80 -3.59 -18.51
CA SER A 30 -18.64 -4.46 -19.33
C SER A 30 -18.78 -5.84 -18.69
N ASN A 31 -17.66 -6.45 -18.26
CA ASN A 31 -17.69 -7.79 -17.67
C ASN A 31 -18.46 -7.83 -16.35
N ILE A 32 -18.29 -6.85 -15.45
CA ILE A 32 -19.00 -6.85 -14.17
C ILE A 32 -20.50 -6.55 -14.36
N SER A 33 -20.86 -5.73 -15.35
CA SER A 33 -22.24 -5.27 -15.55
C SER A 33 -23.26 -6.39 -15.74
N GLU A 34 -22.83 -7.54 -16.25
CA GLU A 34 -23.70 -8.68 -16.60
C GLU A 34 -24.20 -9.48 -15.39
N TYR A 35 -23.60 -9.26 -14.21
CA TYR A 35 -23.85 -10.07 -13.03
C TYR A 35 -24.93 -9.49 -12.12
N TYR A 36 -25.59 -10.39 -11.37
CA TYR A 36 -26.57 -10.02 -10.37
C TYR A 36 -25.89 -9.33 -9.18
N PRO A 37 -26.26 -8.07 -8.84
CA PRO A 37 -25.38 -7.20 -8.03
C PRO A 37 -25.20 -7.69 -6.60
N THR A 38 -26.29 -8.07 -5.94
CA THR A 38 -26.27 -8.44 -4.52
C THR A 38 -25.60 -9.79 -4.26
N LEU A 39 -25.80 -10.76 -5.16
CA LEU A 39 -25.11 -12.04 -5.09
C LEU A 39 -23.61 -11.88 -5.32
N LEU A 40 -23.21 -11.17 -6.38
CA LEU A 40 -21.79 -10.93 -6.68
C LEU A 40 -21.11 -10.16 -5.54
N TYR A 41 -21.76 -9.12 -5.01
CA TYR A 41 -21.25 -8.37 -3.87
C TYR A 41 -21.09 -9.25 -2.63
N SER A 42 -22.10 -10.06 -2.30
CA SER A 42 -22.07 -10.95 -1.13
C SER A 42 -20.93 -11.97 -1.22
N HIS A 43 -20.78 -12.62 -2.38
CA HIS A 43 -19.68 -13.56 -2.63
C HIS A 43 -18.33 -12.86 -2.54
N TRP A 44 -18.16 -11.72 -3.22
CA TRP A 44 -16.88 -11.01 -3.22
C TRP A 44 -16.51 -10.48 -1.84
N ARG A 45 -17.48 -9.94 -1.09
CA ARG A 45 -17.27 -9.51 0.30
C ARG A 45 -16.78 -10.65 1.20
N SER A 46 -17.34 -11.85 1.02
CA SER A 46 -16.90 -13.04 1.74
C SER A 46 -15.48 -13.45 1.32
N THR A 47 -15.17 -13.44 0.03
CA THR A 47 -13.81 -13.68 -0.49
C THR A 47 -12.80 -12.68 0.06
N VAL A 48 -13.11 -11.38 0.08
CA VAL A 48 -12.22 -10.34 0.62
C VAL A 48 -11.96 -10.56 2.12
N ARG A 49 -12.98 -10.95 2.90
CA ARG A 49 -12.78 -11.37 4.29
C ARG A 49 -11.83 -12.56 4.39
N SER A 50 -12.02 -13.59 3.59
CA SER A 50 -11.11 -14.76 3.59
C SER A 50 -9.68 -14.38 3.24
N ILE A 51 -9.49 -13.42 2.33
CA ILE A 51 -8.16 -12.89 1.97
C ILE A 51 -7.55 -12.16 3.17
N ASP A 52 -8.30 -11.26 3.81
CA ASP A 52 -7.82 -10.54 4.99
C ASP A 52 -7.49 -11.51 6.13
N GLU A 53 -8.30 -12.55 6.35
CA GLU A 53 -8.04 -13.60 7.35
C GLU A 53 -6.77 -14.39 7.01
N MET A 54 -6.61 -14.86 5.76
CA MET A 54 -5.42 -15.60 5.31
C MET A 54 -4.12 -14.80 5.53
N ILE A 55 -4.14 -13.50 5.24
CA ILE A 55 -2.98 -12.61 5.45
C ILE A 55 -2.62 -12.49 6.94
N ASN A 56 -3.61 -12.52 7.84
CA ASN A 56 -3.40 -12.24 9.28
C ASN A 56 -3.25 -13.51 10.13
N ILE A 57 -3.65 -14.69 9.66
CA ILE A 57 -3.48 -15.97 10.39
C ILE A 57 -2.06 -16.15 10.96
N PRO A 58 -0.96 -15.94 10.20
CA PRO A 58 0.39 -16.16 10.72
C PRO A 58 0.71 -15.33 11.97
N MET A 59 0.10 -14.16 12.13
CA MET A 59 0.34 -13.28 13.28
C MET A 59 -0.42 -13.71 14.54
N GLU A 60 -1.38 -14.63 14.38
CA GLU A 60 -2.28 -15.09 15.45
C GLU A 60 -2.01 -16.54 15.89
N LEU A 61 -1.10 -17.24 15.21
CA LEU A 61 -0.64 -18.58 15.58
C LEU A 61 0.34 -18.50 16.76
N ASN A 62 0.42 -19.57 17.55
CA ASN A 62 1.11 -19.52 18.85
C ASN A 62 2.61 -19.84 18.74
N THR A 63 3.00 -20.63 17.75
CA THR A 63 4.38 -21.14 17.63
C THR A 63 4.95 -20.91 16.23
N ALA A 64 6.28 -20.78 16.14
CA ALA A 64 6.97 -20.67 14.87
C ALA A 64 6.74 -21.89 13.96
N GLU A 65 6.61 -23.08 14.54
CA GLU A 65 6.31 -24.32 13.80
C GLU A 65 4.91 -24.29 13.16
N GLU A 66 3.90 -23.82 13.89
CA GLU A 66 2.54 -23.62 13.36
C GLU A 66 2.55 -22.63 12.18
N VAL A 67 3.30 -21.53 12.32
CA VAL A 67 3.47 -20.52 11.28
C VAL A 67 4.16 -21.10 10.05
N GLU A 68 5.28 -21.80 10.23
CA GLU A 68 6.02 -22.42 9.15
C GLU A 68 5.16 -23.46 8.41
N GLN A 69 4.48 -24.32 9.14
CA GLN A 69 3.57 -25.33 8.58
C GLN A 69 2.45 -24.69 7.75
N PHE A 70 1.88 -23.57 8.23
CA PHE A 70 0.83 -22.84 7.52
C PHE A 70 1.37 -22.20 6.23
N LEU A 71 2.49 -21.48 6.32
CA LEU A 71 3.08 -20.74 5.20
C LEU A 71 3.60 -21.65 4.09
N GLN A 72 4.21 -22.79 4.44
CA GLN A 72 4.79 -23.74 3.48
C GLN A 72 3.76 -24.64 2.80
N LEU A 73 2.48 -24.58 3.19
CA LEU A 73 1.43 -25.39 2.57
C LEU A 73 1.35 -25.10 1.07
N LYS A 74 1.68 -26.10 0.26
CA LYS A 74 1.59 -26.01 -1.20
C LYS A 74 0.14 -26.04 -1.63
N THR A 75 -0.24 -25.12 -2.52
CA THR A 75 -1.63 -24.96 -2.96
C THR A 75 -2.04 -25.95 -4.04
N ASN A 76 -1.11 -26.69 -4.67
CA ASN A 76 -1.46 -27.67 -5.70
C ASN A 76 -2.15 -28.90 -5.09
N PHE A 77 -3.46 -28.81 -4.84
CA PHE A 77 -4.24 -29.87 -4.22
C PHE A 77 -4.63 -31.00 -5.17
N PHE A 78 -4.32 -30.89 -6.47
CA PHE A 78 -4.38 -32.02 -7.40
C PHE A 78 -3.28 -33.06 -7.10
N ASN A 79 -2.19 -32.63 -6.45
CA ASN A 79 -1.20 -33.56 -5.93
C ASN A 79 -1.66 -34.11 -4.57
N HIS A 80 -2.02 -35.40 -4.54
CA HIS A 80 -2.47 -36.07 -3.32
C HIS A 80 -1.50 -35.97 -2.13
N LYS A 81 -0.20 -35.74 -2.36
CA LYS A 81 0.79 -35.51 -1.28
C LYS A 81 0.52 -34.23 -0.48
N ASN A 82 -0.20 -33.26 -1.06
CA ASN A 82 -0.53 -31.99 -0.40
C ASN A 82 -1.83 -32.05 0.42
N LEU A 83 -2.62 -33.13 0.30
CA LEU A 83 -3.89 -33.27 1.05
C LEU A 83 -3.68 -33.53 2.56
N PRO A 84 -2.74 -34.39 3.01
CA PRO A 84 -2.49 -34.54 4.44
C PRO A 84 -1.97 -33.25 5.12
N PRO A 85 -1.02 -32.49 4.54
CA PRO A 85 -0.65 -31.17 5.06
C PRO A 85 -1.84 -30.19 5.16
N LEU A 86 -2.69 -30.13 4.12
CA LEU A 86 -3.90 -29.31 4.14
C LEU A 86 -4.80 -29.70 5.31
N LYS A 87 -5.07 -31.00 5.49
CA LYS A 87 -5.92 -31.48 6.60
C LYS A 87 -5.37 -31.05 7.96
N LYS A 88 -4.07 -31.18 8.20
CA LYS A 88 -3.43 -30.74 9.45
C LYS A 88 -3.59 -29.23 9.67
N VAL A 89 -3.43 -28.43 8.63
CA VAL A 89 -3.64 -26.98 8.71
C VAL A 89 -5.10 -26.66 9.02
N LEU A 90 -6.07 -27.36 8.40
CA LEU A 90 -7.49 -27.15 8.70
C LEU A 90 -7.84 -27.51 10.15
N GLU A 91 -7.29 -28.61 10.68
CA GLU A 91 -7.46 -29.02 12.08
C GLU A 91 -6.86 -27.98 13.05
N LEU A 92 -5.67 -27.45 12.72
CA LEU A 92 -5.03 -26.36 13.46
C LEU A 92 -5.94 -25.12 13.51
N LEU A 93 -6.43 -24.67 12.35
CA LEU A 93 -7.29 -23.48 12.25
C LEU A 93 -8.64 -23.68 12.93
N GLU A 94 -9.24 -24.87 12.83
CA GLU A 94 -10.51 -25.18 13.49
C GLU A 94 -10.35 -25.16 15.02
N LYS A 95 -9.27 -25.77 15.54
CA LYS A 95 -8.95 -25.76 16.97
C LYS A 95 -8.70 -24.35 17.48
N LYS A 96 -8.02 -23.50 16.72
CA LYS A 96 -7.62 -22.16 17.14
C LYS A 96 -8.72 -21.11 16.93
N PHE A 97 -9.36 -21.08 15.77
CA PHE A 97 -10.25 -20.00 15.31
C PHE A 97 -11.68 -20.43 14.98
N GLN A 98 -12.04 -21.69 15.30
CA GLN A 98 -13.33 -22.32 14.98
C GLN A 98 -13.49 -22.73 13.51
N LYS A 99 -14.42 -23.65 13.30
CA LYS A 99 -14.70 -24.31 12.02
C LYS A 99 -14.95 -23.35 10.85
N ASN A 100 -15.63 -22.23 11.10
CA ASN A 100 -15.99 -21.29 10.04
C ASN A 100 -14.77 -20.60 9.41
N VAL A 101 -13.71 -20.35 10.19
CA VAL A 101 -12.45 -19.80 9.67
C VAL A 101 -11.73 -20.84 8.83
N ALA A 102 -11.66 -22.09 9.29
CA ALA A 102 -11.05 -23.20 8.54
C ALA A 102 -11.76 -23.42 7.20
N ILE A 103 -13.10 -23.36 7.15
CA ILE A 103 -13.88 -23.48 5.91
C ILE A 103 -13.54 -22.34 4.93
N ARG A 104 -13.52 -21.09 5.41
CA ARG A 104 -13.18 -19.92 4.56
C ARG A 104 -11.76 -20.01 4.02
N PHE A 105 -10.80 -20.41 4.85
CA PHE A 105 -9.43 -20.67 4.43
C PHE A 105 -9.37 -21.77 3.36
N GLN A 106 -10.03 -22.91 3.58
CA GLN A 106 -10.06 -24.03 2.64
C GLN A 106 -10.58 -23.57 1.27
N GLN A 107 -11.72 -22.87 1.26
CA GLN A 107 -12.34 -22.39 0.03
C GLN A 107 -11.43 -21.43 -0.73
N LEU A 108 -10.82 -20.45 -0.04
CA LEU A 108 -9.88 -19.53 -0.67
C LEU A 108 -8.62 -20.24 -1.17
N ALA A 109 -8.06 -21.17 -0.39
CA ALA A 109 -6.88 -21.93 -0.80
C ALA A 109 -7.17 -22.76 -2.07
N MET A 110 -8.36 -23.35 -2.18
CA MET A 110 -8.80 -24.05 -3.40
C MET A 110 -8.96 -23.10 -4.58
N MET A 111 -9.54 -21.91 -4.37
CA MET A 111 -9.62 -20.89 -5.41
C MET A 111 -8.22 -20.45 -5.90
N CYS A 112 -7.29 -20.20 -4.97
CA CYS A 112 -5.90 -19.88 -5.29
C CYS A 112 -5.23 -21.01 -6.09
N SER A 113 -5.48 -22.27 -5.71
CA SER A 113 -4.99 -23.45 -6.44
C SER A 113 -5.44 -23.44 -7.91
N ALA A 114 -6.72 -23.20 -8.15
CA ALA A 114 -7.30 -23.18 -9.50
C ALA A 114 -6.73 -22.02 -10.35
N VAL A 115 -6.60 -20.83 -9.77
CA VAL A 115 -5.95 -19.69 -10.44
C VAL A 115 -4.50 -20.00 -10.73
N ASN A 116 -3.76 -20.58 -9.76
CA ASN A 116 -2.36 -20.93 -9.93
C ASN A 116 -2.13 -21.87 -11.10
N GLN A 117 -2.95 -22.92 -11.20
CA GLN A 117 -2.88 -23.88 -12.30
C GLN A 117 -3.14 -23.20 -13.65
N THR A 118 -4.19 -22.37 -13.71
CA THR A 118 -4.55 -21.64 -14.94
C THR A 118 -3.45 -20.68 -15.36
N TYR A 119 -2.86 -19.94 -14.42
CA TYR A 119 -1.81 -18.97 -14.72
C TYR A 119 -0.51 -19.65 -15.14
N THR A 120 -0.20 -20.78 -14.53
CA THR A 120 0.95 -21.61 -14.90
C THR A 120 0.79 -22.18 -16.30
N SER A 121 -0.38 -22.76 -16.63
CA SER A 121 -0.61 -23.37 -17.95
C SER A 121 -0.59 -22.36 -19.10
N HIS A 122 -0.94 -21.09 -18.82
CA HIS A 122 -0.89 -20.00 -19.80
C HIS A 122 0.40 -19.17 -19.73
N ASN A 123 1.42 -19.61 -18.98
CA ASN A 123 2.70 -18.90 -18.81
C ASN A 123 2.56 -17.45 -18.28
N ILE A 124 1.46 -17.12 -17.58
CA ILE A 124 1.20 -15.76 -17.08
C ILE A 124 2.29 -15.32 -16.10
N TYR A 125 2.73 -16.20 -15.21
CA TYR A 125 3.76 -15.86 -14.21
C TYR A 125 5.13 -15.54 -14.81
N ILE A 126 5.47 -16.14 -15.95
CA ILE A 126 6.72 -15.85 -16.68
C ILE A 126 6.75 -14.37 -17.07
N HIS A 127 5.60 -13.82 -17.45
CA HIS A 127 5.46 -12.41 -17.81
C HIS A 127 5.36 -11.47 -16.58
N GLN A 128 5.00 -11.99 -15.41
CA GLN A 128 4.89 -11.23 -14.15
C GLN A 128 6.17 -11.29 -13.28
N GLY A 129 7.24 -11.96 -13.74
CA GLY A 129 8.52 -12.02 -13.04
C GLY A 129 8.69 -13.19 -12.06
N ASN A 130 7.79 -14.18 -12.08
CA ASN A 130 7.77 -15.43 -11.29
C ASN A 130 7.77 -15.32 -9.75
N SER A 131 8.18 -14.19 -9.17
CA SER A 131 8.28 -13.99 -7.71
C SER A 131 6.92 -13.78 -7.04
N LEU A 132 5.91 -13.31 -7.77
CA LEU A 132 4.53 -13.16 -7.29
C LEU A 132 3.66 -14.24 -7.93
N ASN A 133 3.44 -15.34 -7.21
CA ASN A 133 2.62 -16.47 -7.66
C ASN A 133 1.70 -17.00 -6.54
N LEU A 134 0.99 -18.10 -6.81
CA LEU A 134 0.02 -18.69 -5.88
C LEU A 134 0.40 -20.15 -5.55
N SER A 135 1.70 -20.49 -5.53
CA SER A 135 2.18 -21.89 -5.43
C SER A 135 2.17 -22.48 -4.01
N ASP A 136 2.29 -21.63 -2.99
CA ASP A 136 2.12 -21.93 -1.57
C ASP A 136 1.44 -20.75 -0.86
N ILE A 137 1.09 -20.93 0.42
CA ILE A 137 0.37 -19.92 1.20
C ILE A 137 1.20 -18.65 1.40
N GLU A 138 2.52 -18.76 1.61
CA GLU A 138 3.40 -17.59 1.70
C GLU A 138 3.33 -16.72 0.44
N ASN A 139 3.50 -17.34 -0.74
CA ASN A 139 3.37 -16.65 -2.01
C ASN A 139 1.95 -16.13 -2.24
N CYS A 140 0.91 -16.88 -1.84
CA CYS A 140 -0.47 -16.41 -1.88
C CYS A 140 -0.66 -15.13 -1.06
N ILE A 141 -0.12 -15.06 0.16
CA ILE A 141 -0.22 -13.86 1.00
C ILE A 141 0.41 -12.66 0.29
N SER A 142 1.65 -12.80 -0.20
CA SER A 142 2.35 -11.71 -0.90
C SER A 142 1.60 -11.27 -2.17
N TYR A 143 1.11 -12.24 -2.94
CA TYR A 143 0.33 -11.99 -4.14
C TYR A 143 -0.98 -11.25 -3.82
N LEU A 144 -1.78 -11.75 -2.87
CA LEU A 144 -3.06 -11.15 -2.49
C LEU A 144 -2.88 -9.77 -1.87
N GLN A 145 -1.87 -9.59 -1.02
CA GLN A 145 -1.56 -8.33 -0.38
C GLN A 145 -1.22 -7.24 -1.40
N SER A 146 -0.43 -7.56 -2.43
CA SER A 146 -0.08 -6.62 -3.50
C SER A 146 -1.27 -6.13 -4.33
N ARG A 147 -2.43 -6.81 -4.23
CA ARG A 147 -3.66 -6.52 -4.98
C ARG A 147 -4.81 -6.03 -4.10
N ARG A 148 -4.58 -5.88 -2.80
CA ARG A 148 -5.60 -5.54 -1.81
C ARG A 148 -6.38 -4.26 -2.14
N ALA A 149 -5.71 -3.23 -2.66
CA ALA A 149 -6.37 -2.00 -3.11
C ALA A 149 -7.39 -2.26 -4.22
N TYR A 150 -7.06 -3.11 -5.19
CA TYR A 150 -7.97 -3.51 -6.27
C TYR A 150 -9.13 -4.35 -5.77
N TYR A 151 -8.92 -5.19 -4.74
CA TYR A 151 -10.01 -5.96 -4.14
C TYR A 151 -11.06 -5.07 -3.50
N VAL A 152 -10.62 -4.06 -2.73
CA VAL A 152 -11.51 -3.09 -2.11
C VAL A 152 -12.15 -2.18 -3.15
N THR A 153 -11.42 -1.78 -4.18
CA THR A 153 -11.97 -0.99 -5.30
C THR A 153 -13.08 -1.75 -6.01
N THR A 154 -12.86 -3.03 -6.31
CA THR A 154 -13.85 -3.92 -6.92
C THR A 154 -15.07 -4.09 -6.01
N LEU A 155 -14.84 -4.25 -4.70
CA LEU A 155 -15.91 -4.33 -3.70
C LEU A 155 -16.78 -3.06 -3.68
N ASN A 156 -16.17 -1.88 -3.80
CA ASN A 156 -16.90 -0.60 -3.85
C ASN A 156 -17.66 -0.39 -5.17
N LEU A 157 -17.16 -0.95 -6.27
CA LEU A 157 -17.72 -0.74 -7.61
C LEU A 157 -18.84 -1.72 -7.95
N ILE A 158 -18.78 -2.98 -7.51
CA ILE A 158 -19.80 -4.00 -7.84
C ILE A 158 -21.23 -3.48 -7.65
N PRO A 159 -21.63 -2.90 -6.51
CA PRO A 159 -23.01 -2.44 -6.30
C PRO A 159 -23.46 -1.31 -7.24
N LYS A 160 -22.50 -0.61 -7.86
CA LYS A 160 -22.72 0.58 -8.70
C LYS A 160 -22.77 0.24 -10.19
N ILE A 161 -22.03 -0.80 -10.60
CA ILE A 161 -21.85 -1.15 -12.01
C ILE A 161 -22.54 -2.46 -12.40
N ALA A 162 -22.67 -3.43 -11.49
CA ALA A 162 -23.41 -4.66 -11.75
C ALA A 162 -24.91 -4.34 -11.88
N LYS A 163 -25.56 -4.80 -12.96
CA LYS A 163 -26.99 -4.55 -13.23
C LYS A 163 -27.68 -5.73 -13.93
N GLY A 164 -26.96 -6.83 -14.12
CA GLY A 164 -27.42 -7.95 -14.91
C GLY A 164 -28.07 -9.05 -14.09
N LYS A 165 -28.11 -10.24 -14.68
CA LYS A 165 -28.83 -11.41 -14.13
C LYS A 165 -27.95 -12.66 -14.02
N LYS A 166 -26.69 -12.61 -14.49
CA LYS A 166 -25.78 -13.75 -14.39
C LYS A 166 -25.43 -13.98 -12.91
N ALA A 167 -25.58 -15.23 -12.47
CA ALA A 167 -25.12 -15.66 -11.16
C ALA A 167 -23.73 -16.32 -11.31
N VAL A 168 -22.82 -16.03 -10.39
CA VAL A 168 -21.55 -16.73 -10.27
C VAL A 168 -21.58 -17.55 -8.99
N GLU A 169 -21.18 -18.82 -9.07
CA GLU A 169 -21.02 -19.64 -7.87
C GLU A 169 -19.91 -19.07 -6.99
N TYR A 170 -20.07 -19.22 -5.68
CA TYR A 170 -19.09 -18.69 -4.72
C TYR A 170 -17.66 -19.19 -5.03
N ILE A 171 -17.48 -20.49 -5.27
CA ILE A 171 -16.16 -21.10 -5.54
C ILE A 171 -15.46 -20.56 -6.80
N ASN A 172 -16.22 -20.00 -7.75
CA ASN A 172 -15.70 -19.45 -8.99
C ASN A 172 -15.46 -17.93 -8.92
N THR A 173 -15.90 -17.27 -7.84
CA THR A 173 -15.92 -15.81 -7.73
C THR A 173 -14.49 -15.23 -7.76
N PHE A 174 -13.56 -15.81 -7.00
CA PHE A 174 -12.17 -15.35 -6.99
C PHE A 174 -11.50 -15.54 -8.36
N GLY A 175 -11.63 -16.72 -8.98
CA GLY A 175 -10.96 -16.99 -10.27
C GLY A 175 -11.37 -16.02 -11.38
N PHE A 176 -12.67 -15.73 -11.48
CA PHE A 176 -13.19 -14.74 -12.43
C PHE A 176 -12.71 -13.31 -12.12
N LEU A 177 -12.89 -12.82 -10.89
CA LEU A 177 -12.54 -11.44 -10.54
C LEU A 177 -11.02 -11.21 -10.53
N GLN A 178 -10.23 -12.20 -10.09
CA GLN A 178 -8.78 -12.12 -10.09
C GLN A 178 -8.23 -11.91 -11.49
N HIS A 179 -8.75 -12.66 -12.47
CA HIS A 179 -8.37 -12.49 -13.87
C HIS A 179 -8.67 -11.07 -14.37
N LEU A 180 -9.86 -10.52 -14.07
CA LEU A 180 -10.21 -9.15 -14.44
C LEU A 180 -9.32 -8.11 -13.75
N ILE A 181 -8.99 -8.33 -12.48
CA ILE A 181 -8.11 -7.44 -11.71
C ILE A 181 -6.71 -7.38 -12.33
N ASP A 182 -6.09 -8.52 -12.62
CA ASP A 182 -4.75 -8.54 -13.22
C ASP A 182 -4.76 -8.04 -14.66
N SER A 183 -5.74 -8.47 -15.47
CA SER A 183 -5.79 -8.13 -16.89
C SER A 183 -6.25 -6.70 -17.16
N CYS A 184 -6.98 -6.07 -16.23
CA CYS A 184 -7.49 -4.71 -16.40
C CYS A 184 -6.92 -3.74 -15.36
N LEU A 185 -7.22 -3.94 -14.07
CA LEU A 185 -6.95 -2.93 -13.04
C LEU A 185 -5.46 -2.71 -12.78
N VAL A 186 -4.67 -3.78 -12.72
CA VAL A 186 -3.20 -3.69 -12.60
C VAL A 186 -2.59 -3.02 -13.84
N ASN A 187 -3.12 -3.30 -15.03
CA ASN A 187 -2.66 -2.70 -16.29
C ASN A 187 -3.00 -1.20 -16.39
N ILE A 188 -4.14 -0.76 -15.85
CA ILE A 188 -4.49 0.66 -15.76
C ILE A 188 -3.43 1.41 -14.93
N THR A 189 -3.16 0.94 -13.71
CA THR A 189 -2.12 1.54 -12.85
C THR A 189 -0.75 1.54 -13.54
N THR A 190 -0.39 0.42 -14.17
CA THR A 190 0.87 0.30 -14.92
C THR A 190 0.96 1.32 -16.06
N ALA A 191 -0.12 1.53 -16.81
CA ALA A 191 -0.19 2.51 -17.88
C ALA A 191 -0.01 3.95 -17.38
N TYR A 192 -0.67 4.33 -16.28
CA TYR A 192 -0.47 5.66 -15.69
C TYR A 192 0.95 5.91 -15.19
N TYR A 193 1.61 4.89 -14.63
CA TYR A 193 3.02 5.03 -14.26
C TYR A 193 3.92 5.17 -15.49
N ASN A 194 3.65 4.47 -16.59
CA ASN A 194 4.38 4.69 -17.84
C ASN A 194 4.16 6.11 -18.40
N LEU A 195 2.93 6.62 -18.34
CA LEU A 195 2.61 8.01 -18.70
C LEU A 195 3.36 9.01 -17.82
N LEU A 196 3.43 8.76 -16.51
CA LEU A 196 4.19 9.58 -15.57
C LEU A 196 5.69 9.56 -15.89
N LEU A 197 6.26 8.39 -16.16
CA LEU A 197 7.68 8.24 -16.54
C LEU A 197 7.99 9.03 -17.81
N ASN A 198 7.17 8.87 -18.86
CA ASN A 198 7.30 9.61 -20.12
C ASN A 198 7.19 11.11 -19.94
N HIS A 199 6.33 11.56 -19.03
CA HIS A 199 6.18 12.98 -18.72
C HIS A 199 7.38 13.55 -17.93
N CYS A 200 7.99 12.74 -17.07
CA CYS A 200 9.11 13.17 -16.22
C CYS A 200 10.47 13.08 -16.91
N LEU A 201 10.63 12.13 -17.84
CA LEU A 201 11.91 11.80 -18.47
C LEU A 201 11.80 11.95 -19.99
N PRO A 202 12.44 12.98 -20.60
CA PRO A 202 12.42 13.18 -22.05
C PRO A 202 12.99 12.01 -22.86
N ASP A 203 13.85 11.21 -22.25
CA ASP A 203 14.52 10.06 -22.84
C ASP A 203 13.83 8.72 -22.50
N PHE A 204 12.64 8.75 -21.90
CA PHE A 204 11.91 7.52 -21.59
C PHE A 204 11.49 6.79 -22.86
N GLU A 205 11.78 5.49 -22.90
CA GLU A 205 11.39 4.63 -24.01
C GLU A 205 11.09 3.22 -23.53
N MET A 206 10.24 2.56 -24.31
CA MET A 206 9.93 1.14 -24.14
C MET A 206 10.30 0.39 -25.41
N LYS A 207 10.95 -0.75 -25.24
CA LYS A 207 11.24 -1.69 -26.33
C LYS A 207 10.30 -2.89 -26.21
N SER A 208 9.48 -3.12 -27.22
CA SER A 208 8.53 -4.22 -27.24
C SER A 208 8.76 -5.20 -28.39
N ASP A 209 8.53 -6.48 -28.12
CA ASP A 209 8.49 -7.57 -29.10
C ASP A 209 7.04 -7.91 -29.53
N GLY A 210 6.06 -7.09 -29.12
CA GLY A 210 4.63 -7.33 -29.35
C GLY A 210 3.93 -8.12 -28.24
N ILE A 211 4.67 -8.73 -27.31
CA ILE A 211 4.16 -9.49 -26.16
C ILE A 211 4.57 -8.81 -24.85
N VAL A 212 5.86 -8.53 -24.71
CA VAL A 212 6.47 -7.88 -23.55
C VAL A 212 6.99 -6.51 -23.99
N ALA A 213 6.95 -5.53 -23.09
CA ALA A 213 7.62 -4.26 -23.26
C ALA A 213 8.56 -3.99 -22.10
N LYS A 214 9.84 -3.76 -22.40
CA LYS A 214 10.88 -3.44 -21.42
C LYS A 214 11.14 -1.94 -21.41
N ARG A 215 11.20 -1.36 -20.22
CA ARG A 215 11.48 0.07 -20.01
C ARG A 215 12.99 0.31 -19.97
N ASN A 216 13.43 1.49 -20.38
CA ASN A 216 14.81 1.96 -20.16
C ASN A 216 15.03 2.66 -18.81
N PHE A 217 14.00 2.67 -17.95
CA PHE A 217 14.02 3.22 -16.61
C PHE A 217 13.02 2.45 -15.74
N GLU A 218 13.44 2.09 -14.53
CA GLU A 218 12.59 1.46 -13.53
C GLU A 218 12.39 2.42 -12.35
N TYR A 219 11.19 2.37 -11.76
CA TYR A 219 10.81 3.23 -10.65
C TYR A 219 10.19 2.39 -9.54
N ASN A 220 10.84 2.41 -8.37
CA ASN A 220 10.34 1.75 -7.17
C ASN A 220 9.50 2.73 -6.35
N HIS A 221 8.35 2.26 -5.88
CA HIS A 221 7.52 3.03 -4.94
C HIS A 221 8.11 3.01 -3.53
N LEU A 222 7.64 3.92 -2.67
CA LEU A 222 8.13 4.06 -1.29
C LEU A 222 8.03 2.74 -0.51
N GLU A 223 6.95 2.00 -0.76
CA GLU A 223 6.66 0.70 -0.15
C GLU A 223 6.28 -0.28 -1.26
N GLY A 224 6.73 -1.53 -1.15
CA GLY A 224 6.38 -2.59 -2.09
C GLY A 224 4.88 -2.86 -2.06
N PHE A 225 4.14 -2.37 -3.07
CA PHE A 225 2.70 -2.57 -3.25
C PHE A 225 1.78 -2.10 -2.10
N PHE A 226 2.28 -1.29 -1.18
CA PHE A 226 1.41 -0.49 -0.31
C PHE A 226 1.20 0.86 -1.00
N PHE A 227 -0.04 1.09 -1.46
CA PHE A 227 -0.39 2.26 -2.27
C PHE A 227 -0.39 3.59 -1.48
N GLU A 228 -0.02 3.55 -0.20
CA GLU A 228 -0.30 4.63 0.74
C GLU A 228 1.00 5.14 1.34
N PRO A 229 1.62 6.15 0.74
CA PRO A 229 2.91 6.62 1.21
C PRO A 229 2.72 7.37 2.54
N GLU A 230 3.39 6.94 3.60
CA GLU A 230 3.31 7.53 4.93
C GLU A 230 4.54 8.41 5.25
N ARG A 231 4.28 9.62 5.75
CA ARG A 231 5.35 10.53 6.20
C ARG A 231 6.04 10.03 7.46
N LEU A 232 5.29 9.38 8.34
CA LEU A 232 5.77 8.71 9.54
C LEU A 232 4.74 7.65 9.93
N SER A 233 5.11 6.38 9.89
CA SER A 233 4.20 5.29 10.26
C SER A 233 4.10 5.14 11.78
N LEU A 234 3.04 4.48 12.24
CA LEU A 234 2.89 4.10 13.64
C LEU A 234 4.08 3.24 14.11
N ILE A 235 4.53 2.30 13.27
CA ILE A 235 5.68 1.43 13.56
C ILE A 235 6.96 2.27 13.69
N ASP A 236 7.23 3.17 12.73
CA ASP A 236 8.39 4.07 12.79
C ASP A 236 8.38 4.90 14.09
N GLN A 237 7.20 5.40 14.49
CA GLN A 237 7.04 6.18 15.72
C GLN A 237 7.28 5.34 16.98
N LEU A 238 6.77 4.11 17.02
CA LEU A 238 6.95 3.15 18.13
C LEU A 238 8.41 2.74 18.30
N GLU A 239 9.11 2.44 17.20
CA GLU A 239 10.48 1.93 17.24
C GLU A 239 11.53 3.02 17.43
N LEU A 240 11.36 4.17 16.77
CA LEU A 240 12.42 5.20 16.70
C LEU A 240 12.24 6.31 17.72
N ARG A 241 11.04 6.46 18.30
CA ARG A 241 10.72 7.51 19.26
C ARG A 241 9.84 7.01 20.42
N PRO A 242 10.20 5.91 21.10
CA PRO A 242 9.41 5.38 22.22
C PRO A 242 9.27 6.37 23.39
N GLU A 243 10.23 7.29 23.55
CA GLU A 243 10.28 8.25 24.66
C GLU A 243 9.19 9.31 24.65
N VAL A 244 8.54 9.55 23.50
CA VAL A 244 7.44 10.53 23.38
C VAL A 244 6.06 9.89 23.34
N ILE A 245 5.99 8.56 23.48
CA ILE A 245 4.74 7.79 23.37
C ILE A 245 4.08 7.72 24.73
N VAL A 246 2.78 8.02 24.74
CA VAL A 246 1.95 7.79 25.92
C VAL A 246 1.35 6.40 25.78
N LEU A 247 1.77 5.48 26.64
CA LEU A 247 1.19 4.15 26.71
C LEU A 247 -0.28 4.25 27.10
N GLN A 248 -1.13 3.55 26.35
CA GLN A 248 -2.56 3.51 26.56
C GLN A 248 -2.98 2.07 26.82
N THR A 249 -3.99 1.89 27.67
CA THR A 249 -4.57 0.57 27.93
C THR A 249 -5.36 0.11 26.72
N LEU A 250 -4.96 -1.03 26.15
CA LEU A 250 -5.64 -1.64 25.02
C LEU A 250 -6.78 -2.55 25.50
N LEU A 251 -7.86 -2.57 24.74
CA LEU A 251 -8.95 -3.51 24.93
C LEU A 251 -8.47 -4.93 24.56
N PRO A 252 -8.88 -5.97 25.31
CA PRO A 252 -8.50 -7.33 24.99
C PRO A 252 -9.12 -7.79 23.65
N LYS A 253 -8.38 -8.64 22.93
CA LYS A 253 -8.89 -9.43 21.81
C LYS A 253 -9.03 -10.88 22.25
N ALA A 254 -10.13 -11.52 21.88
CA ALA A 254 -10.32 -12.94 22.16
C ALA A 254 -9.29 -13.79 21.37
N ALA A 255 -8.56 -14.66 22.06
CA ALA A 255 -7.45 -15.45 21.47
C ALA A 255 -7.88 -16.43 20.37
N ASN A 256 -9.19 -16.67 20.22
CA ASN A 256 -9.78 -17.51 19.17
C ASN A 256 -10.33 -16.70 17.99
N LYS A 257 -10.01 -15.42 17.88
CA LYS A 257 -10.41 -14.56 16.77
C LYS A 257 -9.19 -14.01 16.05
N ILE A 258 -9.24 -14.01 14.72
CA ILE A 258 -8.28 -13.29 13.89
C ILE A 258 -8.55 -11.80 14.01
N PHE A 259 -9.82 -11.40 13.84
CA PHE A 259 -10.27 -10.01 13.91
C PHE A 259 -11.30 -9.77 15.01
N SER A 260 -11.31 -8.55 15.56
CA SER A 260 -12.31 -8.06 16.51
C SER A 260 -12.54 -6.56 16.34
N PHE A 261 -13.74 -6.08 16.65
CA PHE A 261 -14.03 -4.65 16.65
C PHE A 261 -13.16 -3.88 17.65
N SER A 262 -12.69 -4.53 18.73
CA SER A 262 -11.75 -3.93 19.67
C SER A 262 -10.44 -3.52 19.01
N GLU A 263 -10.05 -4.11 17.88
CA GLU A 263 -8.86 -3.72 17.13
C GLU A 263 -9.03 -2.35 16.45
N VAL A 264 -10.24 -1.98 16.04
CA VAL A 264 -10.52 -0.64 15.50
C VAL A 264 -10.34 0.40 16.61
N GLU A 265 -10.89 0.13 17.79
CA GLU A 265 -10.77 0.98 18.98
C GLU A 265 -9.31 1.06 19.47
N ASN A 266 -8.60 -0.07 19.47
CA ASN A 266 -7.18 -0.14 19.82
C ASN A 266 -6.30 0.60 18.81
N THR A 267 -6.61 0.54 17.52
CA THR A 267 -5.90 1.32 16.48
C THR A 267 -6.01 2.81 16.76
N LEU A 268 -7.22 3.31 17.04
CA LEU A 268 -7.43 4.72 17.39
C LEU A 268 -6.67 5.10 18.68
N THR A 269 -6.71 4.22 19.68
CA THR A 269 -6.02 4.38 20.97
C THR A 269 -4.50 4.45 20.79
N LEU A 270 -3.92 3.54 20.00
CA LEU A 270 -2.49 3.50 19.67
C LEU A 270 -2.06 4.77 18.93
N LEU A 271 -2.83 5.21 17.93
CA LEU A 271 -2.57 6.46 17.23
C LEU A 271 -2.64 7.68 18.18
N GLY A 272 -3.60 7.67 19.10
CA GLY A 272 -3.74 8.68 20.15
C GLY A 272 -2.50 8.79 21.03
N GLY A 273 -2.00 7.64 21.51
CA GLY A 273 -0.80 7.56 22.34
C GLY A 273 0.50 7.90 21.59
N ALA A 274 0.69 7.33 20.39
CA ALA A 274 1.89 7.50 19.59
C ALA A 274 2.06 8.94 19.07
N PHE A 275 0.95 9.62 18.77
CA PHE A 275 0.96 10.98 18.25
C PHE A 275 0.47 12.03 19.27
N ASN A 276 0.45 11.69 20.57
CA ASN A 276 0.02 12.59 21.64
C ASN A 276 0.80 13.92 21.66
N LYS A 277 2.11 13.88 21.41
CA LYS A 277 2.99 15.07 21.30
C LYS A 277 2.48 16.12 20.30
N TYR A 278 1.70 15.70 19.30
CA TYR A 278 1.15 16.55 18.26
C TYR A 278 -0.29 16.98 18.53
N ASN A 279 -0.77 16.76 19.75
CA ASN A 279 -2.12 17.10 20.20
C ASN A 279 -3.22 16.39 19.39
N VAL A 280 -2.95 15.18 18.89
CA VAL A 280 -3.86 14.46 17.98
C VAL A 280 -5.22 14.20 18.61
N MET A 281 -5.28 13.92 19.92
CA MET A 281 -6.53 13.60 20.62
C MET A 281 -7.49 14.79 20.75
N HIS A 282 -6.97 16.02 20.65
CA HIS A 282 -7.78 17.24 20.69
C HIS A 282 -8.29 17.66 19.30
N ASN A 283 -7.83 17.00 18.24
CA ASN A 283 -8.27 17.23 16.87
C ASN A 283 -9.74 16.82 16.67
N ASP A 284 -10.53 17.64 15.99
CA ASP A 284 -11.95 17.36 15.75
C ASP A 284 -12.16 16.05 14.98
N VAL A 285 -11.27 15.74 14.02
CA VAL A 285 -11.28 14.48 13.28
C VAL A 285 -11.12 13.28 14.21
N PHE A 286 -10.21 13.36 15.19
CA PHE A 286 -10.00 12.27 16.15
C PHE A 286 -11.22 12.08 17.05
N LYS A 287 -11.81 13.18 17.53
CA LYS A 287 -13.03 13.15 18.35
C LYS A 287 -14.21 12.57 17.57
N GLU A 288 -14.44 13.03 16.34
CA GLU A 288 -15.51 12.53 15.48
C GLU A 288 -15.36 11.04 15.21
N ILE A 289 -14.14 10.54 14.90
CA ILE A 289 -13.90 9.10 14.75
C ILE A 289 -14.24 8.35 16.04
N ASN A 290 -13.76 8.82 17.20
CA ASN A 290 -14.03 8.17 18.48
C ASN A 290 -15.55 8.07 18.78
N HIS A 291 -16.30 9.14 18.49
CA HIS A 291 -17.75 9.13 18.64
C HIS A 291 -18.44 8.24 17.60
N LEU A 292 -18.00 8.28 16.34
CA LEU A 292 -18.51 7.41 15.28
C LEU A 292 -18.39 5.93 15.67
N LEU A 293 -17.23 5.50 16.18
CA LEU A 293 -17.01 4.11 16.56
C LEU A 293 -18.02 3.65 17.62
N LYS A 294 -18.39 4.52 18.57
CA LYS A 294 -19.43 4.22 19.58
C LYS A 294 -20.82 4.10 18.94
N ASP A 295 -21.18 5.02 18.06
CA ASP A 295 -22.48 5.03 17.39
C ASP A 295 -22.68 3.82 16.46
N ILE A 296 -21.62 3.35 15.79
CA ILE A 296 -21.74 2.21 14.87
C ILE A 296 -21.59 0.84 15.57
N LYS A 297 -21.01 0.79 16.78
CA LYS A 297 -20.75 -0.46 17.52
C LYS A 297 -22.02 -1.27 17.79
N ILE A 298 -23.16 -0.61 17.98
CA ILE A 298 -24.45 -1.28 18.20
C ILE A 298 -24.93 -2.08 16.98
N HIS A 299 -24.40 -1.78 15.79
CA HIS A 299 -24.71 -2.44 14.52
C HIS A 299 -23.73 -3.57 14.17
N LEU A 300 -22.82 -3.90 15.08
CA LEU A 300 -21.83 -4.96 14.92
C LEU A 300 -22.51 -6.33 14.83
N LYS A 301 -22.09 -7.10 13.84
CA LYS A 301 -22.40 -8.50 13.63
C LYS A 301 -21.09 -9.27 13.68
N ASP A 302 -21.13 -10.45 14.27
CA ASP A 302 -20.03 -11.43 14.38
C ASP A 302 -18.65 -10.88 14.77
N ASP A 303 -18.61 -9.71 15.42
CA ASP A 303 -17.40 -8.97 15.79
C ASP A 303 -16.48 -8.60 14.61
N PHE A 304 -17.01 -8.61 13.39
CA PHE A 304 -16.25 -8.31 12.17
C PHE A 304 -17.00 -7.38 11.22
N HIS A 305 -18.31 -7.57 11.07
CA HIS A 305 -19.14 -6.80 10.15
C HIS A 305 -19.95 -5.73 10.86
N VAL A 306 -20.07 -4.55 10.27
CA VAL A 306 -21.04 -3.54 10.70
C VAL A 306 -22.01 -3.30 9.56
N ILE A 307 -23.30 -3.41 9.85
CA ILE A 307 -24.39 -3.32 8.86
C ILE A 307 -25.45 -2.36 9.38
N ILE A 308 -25.63 -1.24 8.67
CA ILE A 308 -26.49 -0.13 9.09
C ILE A 308 -27.52 0.13 7.99
N GLU A 309 -28.80 0.19 8.34
CA GLU A 309 -29.86 0.56 7.39
C GLU A 309 -29.69 2.02 6.92
N GLU A 310 -30.10 2.33 5.69
CA GLU A 310 -29.82 3.60 5.04
C GLU A 310 -30.28 4.83 5.83
N ASN A 311 -31.50 4.79 6.41
CA ASN A 311 -32.02 5.93 7.18
C ASN A 311 -31.23 6.17 8.46
N GLU A 312 -30.88 5.09 9.15
CA GLU A 312 -30.05 5.13 10.35
C GLU A 312 -28.64 5.63 10.04
N PHE A 313 -28.05 5.13 8.96
CA PHE A 313 -26.73 5.58 8.51
C PHE A 313 -26.71 7.08 8.25
N LYS A 314 -27.70 7.61 7.51
CA LYS A 314 -27.82 9.06 7.25
C LYS A 314 -27.89 9.88 8.54
N ARG A 315 -28.62 9.39 9.55
CA ARG A 315 -28.73 10.02 10.88
C ARG A 315 -27.41 10.00 11.66
N ILE A 316 -26.63 8.92 11.55
CA ILE A 316 -25.31 8.81 12.18
C ILE A 316 -24.34 9.76 11.48
N VAL A 317 -24.23 9.68 10.14
CA VAL A 317 -23.26 10.46 9.35
C VAL A 317 -23.50 11.96 9.46
N SER A 318 -24.74 12.43 9.61
CA SER A 318 -25.02 13.87 9.78
C SER A 318 -24.37 14.49 11.04
N LYS A 319 -23.89 13.68 11.99
CA LYS A 319 -23.18 14.14 13.18
C LYS A 319 -21.68 14.39 12.95
N TYR A 320 -21.11 13.91 11.85
CA TYR A 320 -19.65 13.83 11.64
C TYR A 320 -19.23 14.53 10.34
N SER A 321 -19.23 15.86 10.37
CA SER A 321 -18.98 16.69 9.18
C SER A 321 -17.54 16.64 8.67
N ALA A 322 -16.57 16.28 9.52
CA ALA A 322 -15.16 16.20 9.14
C ALA A 322 -14.81 14.85 8.48
N LEU A 323 -15.74 13.88 8.46
CA LEU A 323 -15.50 12.53 7.98
C LEU A 323 -16.19 12.25 6.65
N THR A 324 -15.46 11.62 5.73
CA THR A 324 -16.03 11.07 4.49
C THR A 324 -16.26 9.57 4.67
N LEU A 325 -17.50 9.18 4.95
CA LEU A 325 -17.84 7.80 5.34
C LEU A 325 -18.33 6.93 4.18
N TYR A 326 -18.78 7.55 3.09
CA TYR A 326 -19.26 6.88 1.88
C TYR A 326 -18.95 7.74 0.65
N ILE A 327 -18.74 7.10 -0.50
CA ILE A 327 -18.57 7.76 -1.80
C ILE A 327 -19.61 7.29 -2.82
N ASN A 328 -20.43 8.22 -3.31
CA ASN A 328 -21.42 7.96 -4.36
C ASN A 328 -20.88 8.22 -5.76
N SER A 329 -19.82 7.50 -6.16
CA SER A 329 -19.23 7.60 -7.50
C SER A 329 -19.06 6.22 -8.11
N ASN A 330 -19.41 6.06 -9.38
CA ASN A 330 -19.10 4.88 -10.19
C ASN A 330 -17.78 5.01 -10.96
N ASP A 331 -17.09 6.14 -10.83
CA ASP A 331 -15.76 6.34 -11.42
C ASP A 331 -14.74 5.43 -10.76
N TYR A 332 -13.93 4.74 -11.55
CA TYR A 332 -12.93 3.80 -11.06
C TYR A 332 -11.90 4.48 -10.15
N PHE A 333 -11.42 5.67 -10.52
CA PHE A 333 -10.35 6.36 -9.82
C PHE A 333 -10.82 6.97 -8.51
N ASP A 334 -12.05 7.47 -8.45
CA ASP A 334 -12.69 7.87 -7.19
C ASP A 334 -12.73 6.71 -6.20
N ASN A 335 -13.07 5.50 -6.67
CA ASN A 335 -13.15 4.31 -5.81
C ASN A 335 -11.77 3.76 -5.42
N LEU A 336 -10.79 3.81 -6.33
CA LEU A 336 -9.41 3.36 -6.06
C LEU A 336 -8.71 4.24 -5.01
N ASN A 337 -8.98 5.55 -5.03
CA ASN A 337 -8.36 6.53 -4.14
C ASN A 337 -9.20 6.84 -2.89
N SER A 338 -10.36 6.20 -2.74
CA SER A 338 -11.25 6.42 -1.60
C SER A 338 -10.91 5.53 -0.40
N TYR A 339 -11.01 6.13 0.77
CA TYR A 339 -10.86 5.50 2.07
C TYR A 339 -12.15 5.45 2.87
N ALA A 340 -13.27 5.85 2.24
CA ALA A 340 -14.59 5.74 2.84
C ALA A 340 -14.84 4.27 3.24
N PRO A 341 -15.12 3.97 4.52
CA PRO A 341 -15.16 2.60 5.00
C PRO A 341 -16.47 1.88 4.63
N PHE A 342 -17.53 2.61 4.25
CA PHE A 342 -18.83 2.00 3.98
C PHE A 342 -19.12 1.84 2.49
N GLN A 343 -19.81 0.74 2.15
CA GLN A 343 -20.41 0.48 0.85
C GLN A 343 -21.93 0.41 0.97
N LEU A 344 -22.64 1.13 0.11
CA LEU A 344 -24.10 1.03 -0.02
C LEU A 344 -24.46 -0.12 -0.95
N VAL A 345 -25.27 -1.07 -0.46
CA VAL A 345 -25.88 -2.13 -1.25
C VAL A 345 -27.35 -2.22 -0.90
N GLU A 346 -28.21 -2.05 -1.91
CA GLU A 346 -29.65 -1.86 -1.73
C GLU A 346 -29.94 -0.75 -0.70
N LYS A 347 -30.48 -1.09 0.46
CA LYS A 347 -30.84 -0.14 1.54
C LYS A 347 -29.93 -0.26 2.77
N ASN A 348 -28.77 -0.90 2.64
CA ASN A 348 -27.87 -1.14 3.76
C ASN A 348 -26.44 -0.67 3.45
N TYR A 349 -25.82 -0.04 4.43
CA TYR A 349 -24.41 0.30 4.43
C TYR A 349 -23.64 -0.80 5.16
N TYR A 350 -22.63 -1.34 4.47
CA TYR A 350 -21.76 -2.39 4.98
C TYR A 350 -20.37 -1.82 5.20
N THR A 351 -19.73 -2.23 6.28
CA THR A 351 -18.28 -2.09 6.47
C THR A 351 -17.73 -3.29 7.23
N THR A 352 -16.41 -3.35 7.38
CA THR A 352 -15.69 -4.39 8.12
C THR A 352 -14.69 -3.75 9.07
N VAL A 353 -14.26 -4.50 10.09
CA VAL A 353 -13.15 -4.11 10.98
C VAL A 353 -11.92 -3.63 10.18
N VAL A 354 -11.56 -4.35 9.11
CA VAL A 354 -10.42 -4.00 8.26
C VAL A 354 -10.60 -2.66 7.55
N LEU A 355 -11.77 -2.41 6.95
CA LEU A 355 -12.06 -1.15 6.27
C LEU A 355 -12.08 0.02 7.25
N LEU A 356 -12.62 -0.19 8.45
CA LEU A 356 -12.60 0.80 9.52
C LEU A 356 -11.18 1.10 10.01
N ILE A 357 -10.33 0.08 10.24
CA ILE A 357 -8.92 0.28 10.62
C ILE A 357 -8.19 1.13 9.56
N ARG A 358 -8.34 0.79 8.27
CA ARG A 358 -7.75 1.56 7.17
C ARG A 358 -8.25 3.01 7.15
N PHE A 359 -9.56 3.20 7.32
CA PHE A 359 -10.16 4.53 7.40
C PHE A 359 -9.62 5.34 8.58
N VAL A 360 -9.58 4.78 9.78
CA VAL A 360 -9.06 5.43 11.00
C VAL A 360 -7.61 5.85 10.77
N TYR A 361 -6.77 4.90 10.35
CA TYR A 361 -5.36 5.13 10.16
C TYR A 361 -5.09 6.23 9.12
N ARG A 362 -5.73 6.13 7.94
CA ARG A 362 -5.57 7.11 6.87
C ARG A 362 -6.06 8.49 7.27
N THR A 363 -7.23 8.57 7.90
CA THR A 363 -7.89 9.83 8.24
C THR A 363 -7.10 10.59 9.32
N ILE A 364 -6.58 9.89 10.32
CA ILE A 364 -5.69 10.49 11.33
C ILE A 364 -4.35 10.91 10.70
N SER A 365 -3.75 10.06 9.88
CA SER A 365 -2.49 10.38 9.18
C SER A 365 -2.61 11.64 8.32
N GLN A 366 -3.69 11.78 7.56
CA GLN A 366 -3.97 12.99 6.78
C GLN A 366 -4.19 14.22 7.65
N SER A 367 -4.86 14.06 8.80
CA SER A 367 -5.06 15.17 9.74
C SER A 367 -3.73 15.64 10.35
N LEU A 368 -2.82 14.73 10.67
CA LEU A 368 -1.47 15.03 11.17
C LEU A 368 -0.60 15.78 10.16
N LEU A 369 -0.81 15.58 8.85
CA LEU A 369 -0.10 16.34 7.81
C LEU A 369 -0.35 17.86 7.91
N LYS A 370 -1.39 18.32 8.60
CA LYS A 370 -1.64 19.76 8.83
C LYS A 370 -0.81 20.32 9.99
N ASN A 371 -0.20 19.46 10.83
CA ASN A 371 0.58 19.87 11.99
C ASN A 371 2.05 20.11 11.62
N ARG A 372 2.55 21.33 11.82
CA ARG A 372 3.94 21.71 11.47
C ARG A 372 4.99 20.97 12.30
N THR A 373 4.75 20.79 13.58
CA THR A 373 5.68 20.08 14.49
C THR A 373 5.80 18.61 14.08
N PHE A 374 4.69 17.97 13.70
CA PHE A 374 4.70 16.62 13.13
C PHE A 374 5.54 16.54 11.85
N GLN A 375 5.36 17.48 10.92
CA GLN A 375 6.14 17.53 9.69
C GLN A 375 7.65 17.67 9.97
N ILE A 376 8.05 18.51 10.93
CA ILE A 376 9.45 18.70 11.30
C ILE A 376 10.04 17.44 11.93
N HIS A 377 9.38 16.87 12.95
CA HIS A 377 9.90 15.67 13.62
C HIS A 377 9.96 14.45 12.71
N SER A 378 9.02 14.30 11.78
CA SER A 378 9.09 13.26 10.77
C SER A 378 10.33 13.40 9.86
N GLY A 379 10.87 14.61 9.70
CA GLY A 379 12.14 14.87 9.03
C GLY A 379 13.32 14.28 9.81
N PHE A 380 13.42 14.59 11.10
CA PHE A 380 14.48 14.04 11.96
C PHE A 380 14.45 12.52 12.06
N ILE A 381 13.25 11.91 12.16
CA ILE A 381 13.12 10.46 12.16
C ILE A 381 13.58 9.86 10.81
N PHE A 382 13.31 10.56 9.71
CA PHE A 382 13.79 10.13 8.40
C PHE A 382 15.33 10.19 8.30
N GLU A 383 15.95 11.24 8.83
CA GLU A 383 17.42 11.35 8.92
C GLU A 383 18.03 10.18 9.70
N ASP A 384 17.46 9.81 10.84
CA ASP A 384 17.92 8.65 11.62
C ASP A 384 17.81 7.33 10.84
N LYS A 385 16.72 7.14 10.08
CA LYS A 385 16.55 5.95 9.22
C LYS A 385 17.63 5.88 8.14
N VAL A 386 17.98 7.02 7.54
CA VAL A 386 19.06 7.11 6.55
C VAL A 386 20.40 6.80 7.21
N SER A 387 20.69 7.34 8.40
CA SER A 387 21.93 7.06 9.13
C SER A 387 22.11 5.57 9.40
N LYS A 388 21.07 4.90 9.92
CA LYS A 388 21.12 3.45 10.21
C LYS A 388 21.46 2.61 8.98
N ILE A 389 20.85 2.91 7.83
CA ILE A 389 21.13 2.16 6.58
C ILE A 389 22.58 2.43 6.12
N LEU A 390 23.06 3.67 6.22
CA LEU A 390 24.42 4.00 5.84
C LEU A 390 25.47 3.37 6.77
N GLU A 391 25.21 3.33 8.08
CA GLU A 391 26.05 2.64 9.06
C GLU A 391 26.21 1.15 8.73
N LEU A 392 25.11 0.46 8.41
CA LEU A 392 25.14 -0.94 7.96
C LEU A 392 25.93 -1.14 6.66
N LYS A 393 26.08 -0.09 5.86
CA LYS A 393 26.88 -0.08 4.62
C LYS A 393 28.33 0.38 4.85
N GLY A 394 28.77 0.57 6.09
CA GLY A 394 30.14 0.92 6.46
C GLY A 394 30.46 2.41 6.43
N PHE A 395 29.45 3.28 6.38
CA PHE A 395 29.66 4.72 6.59
C PHE A 395 29.68 5.04 8.09
N LEU A 396 30.53 5.97 8.50
CA LEU A 396 30.67 6.40 9.89
C LEU A 396 30.09 7.81 10.06
N PRO A 397 28.92 7.98 10.71
CA PRO A 397 28.37 9.30 11.00
C PRO A 397 29.33 10.11 11.88
N THR A 398 29.54 11.37 11.51
CA THR A 398 30.47 12.27 12.21
C THR A 398 29.85 13.00 13.39
N GLY A 399 28.51 12.97 13.52
CA GLY A 399 27.75 13.79 14.48
C GLY A 399 27.73 15.29 14.16
N ILE A 400 28.29 15.72 13.02
CA ILE A 400 28.31 17.13 12.62
C ILE A 400 26.93 17.53 12.08
N THR A 401 26.18 18.30 12.88
CA THR A 401 24.86 18.83 12.51
C THR A 401 24.88 20.32 12.17
N ARG A 402 25.95 21.05 12.57
CA ARG A 402 26.08 22.49 12.31
C ARG A 402 27.55 22.94 12.23
N ILE A 403 27.87 23.76 11.22
CA ILE A 403 29.18 24.45 11.07
C ILE A 403 28.91 25.92 10.75
N ASN A 404 29.47 26.86 11.52
CA ASN A 404 29.33 28.31 11.30
C ASN A 404 27.87 28.74 11.06
N HIS A 405 26.96 28.33 11.95
CA HIS A 405 25.51 28.55 11.88
C HIS A 405 24.79 27.94 10.66
N LYS A 406 25.49 27.17 9.81
CA LYS A 406 24.88 26.41 8.71
C LYS A 406 24.60 24.98 9.16
N GLU A 407 23.36 24.56 8.95
CA GLU A 407 22.90 23.20 9.24
C GLU A 407 23.26 22.24 8.12
N PHE A 408 23.57 21.01 8.53
CA PHE A 408 23.84 19.84 7.71
C PHE A 408 23.05 18.67 8.29
N ASP A 409 22.38 17.90 7.44
CA ASP A 409 21.51 16.81 7.90
C ASP A 409 22.36 15.61 8.35
N LEU A 410 23.16 15.04 7.44
CA LEU A 410 24.00 13.88 7.75
C LEU A 410 25.36 13.94 7.03
N ILE A 411 26.43 14.09 7.80
CA ILE A 411 27.81 14.00 7.33
C ILE A 411 28.42 12.69 7.83
N THR A 412 28.90 11.87 6.90
CA THR A 412 29.55 10.59 7.21
C THR A 412 30.95 10.52 6.59
N THR A 413 31.77 9.60 7.09
CA THR A 413 33.07 9.26 6.49
C THR A 413 33.12 7.79 6.11
N ARG A 414 33.83 7.50 5.02
CA ARG A 414 34.14 6.14 4.59
C ARG A 414 35.36 6.17 3.67
N ASP A 415 36.30 5.24 3.85
CA ASP A 415 37.49 5.11 2.99
C ASP A 415 38.27 6.43 2.83
N ASN A 416 38.47 7.15 3.95
CA ASN A 416 39.13 8.47 4.02
C ASN A 416 38.48 9.59 3.16
N LYS A 417 37.18 9.44 2.88
CA LYS A 417 36.37 10.40 2.13
C LYS A 417 35.14 10.80 2.91
N VAL A 418 34.70 12.05 2.74
CA VAL A 418 33.48 12.57 3.37
C VAL A 418 32.30 12.43 2.42
N TYR A 419 31.16 12.02 2.95
CA TYR A 419 29.90 11.94 2.24
C TYR A 419 28.86 12.78 2.97
N ASN A 420 28.40 13.86 2.33
CA ASN A 420 27.37 14.75 2.83
C ASN A 420 26.02 14.36 2.19
N PHE A 421 25.08 13.89 3.01
CA PHE A 421 23.74 13.51 2.62
C PHE A 421 22.75 14.55 3.12
N GLN A 422 22.09 15.24 2.19
CA GLN A 422 20.93 16.08 2.48
C GLN A 422 19.65 15.23 2.41
N CYS A 423 18.92 15.13 3.50
CA CYS A 423 17.67 14.40 3.60
C CYS A 423 16.47 15.29 3.23
N LYS A 424 15.57 14.79 2.38
CA LYS A 424 14.36 15.50 1.92
C LYS A 424 13.11 14.68 2.11
N ASN A 425 12.30 15.06 3.10
CA ASN A 425 11.03 14.44 3.45
C ASN A 425 9.84 15.22 2.86
N ASN A 426 9.81 15.40 1.54
CA ASN A 426 8.72 16.08 0.83
C ASN A 426 7.61 15.09 0.46
N PHE A 427 6.46 15.17 1.14
CA PHE A 427 5.30 14.30 0.89
C PHE A 427 4.83 14.38 -0.58
N ILE A 428 4.72 13.21 -1.21
CA ILE A 428 4.13 13.03 -2.53
C ILE A 428 3.01 12.00 -2.39
N ASP A 429 1.79 12.40 -2.72
CA ASP A 429 0.66 11.48 -2.75
C ASP A 429 0.62 10.73 -4.08
N ILE A 430 1.39 9.64 -4.16
CA ILE A 430 1.53 8.85 -5.39
C ILE A 430 0.24 8.14 -5.79
N SER A 431 -0.70 7.94 -4.85
CA SER A 431 -2.03 7.38 -5.15
C SER A 431 -2.76 8.17 -6.24
N ARG A 432 -2.51 9.49 -6.31
CA ARG A 432 -3.14 10.41 -7.27
C ARG A 432 -2.59 10.34 -8.69
N VAL A 433 -1.58 9.51 -8.96
CA VAL A 433 -1.03 9.33 -10.33
C VAL A 433 -2.12 8.89 -11.30
N ASN A 434 -3.00 8.00 -10.86
CA ASN A 434 -4.13 7.51 -11.67
C ASN A 434 -5.22 8.58 -11.88
N TYR A 435 -5.25 9.64 -11.07
CA TYR A 435 -6.19 10.75 -11.21
C TYR A 435 -5.66 11.85 -12.14
N ASP A 436 -4.39 12.26 -11.97
CA ASP A 436 -3.74 13.28 -12.80
C ASP A 436 -2.21 13.11 -12.81
N TYR A 437 -1.73 12.22 -13.68
CA TYR A 437 -0.30 11.95 -13.83
C TYR A 437 0.49 13.20 -14.27
N LYS A 438 -0.11 14.12 -15.04
CA LYS A 438 0.55 15.36 -15.49
C LYS A 438 0.81 16.31 -14.33
N LYS A 439 -0.12 16.41 -13.36
CA LYS A 439 0.09 17.21 -12.14
C LYS A 439 1.18 16.60 -11.27
N ILE A 440 1.19 15.28 -11.09
CA ILE A 440 2.26 14.61 -10.34
C ILE A 440 3.60 14.77 -11.05
N GLY A 441 3.65 14.65 -12.37
CA GLY A 441 4.87 14.84 -13.15
C GLY A 441 5.44 16.27 -13.06
N ARG A 442 4.58 17.30 -13.09
CA ARG A 442 4.98 18.69 -12.82
C ARG A 442 5.54 18.88 -11.41
N LEU A 443 4.93 18.25 -10.41
CA LEU A 443 5.43 18.26 -9.03
C LEU A 443 6.80 17.57 -8.94
N ASN A 444 6.95 16.40 -9.57
CA ASN A 444 8.22 15.67 -9.64
C ASN A 444 9.34 16.54 -10.22
N MET A 445 9.12 17.15 -11.41
CA MET A 445 10.11 18.03 -12.02
C MET A 445 10.50 19.22 -11.13
N ARG A 446 9.51 19.82 -10.43
CA ARG A 446 9.78 20.89 -9.45
C ARG A 446 10.64 20.39 -8.29
N LEU A 447 10.37 19.21 -7.75
CA LEU A 447 11.15 18.60 -6.68
C LEU A 447 12.57 18.26 -7.14
N CYS A 448 12.75 17.71 -8.33
CA CYS A 448 14.08 17.44 -8.90
C CYS A 448 14.92 18.74 -8.97
N ARG A 449 14.37 19.83 -9.51
CA ARG A 449 15.06 21.14 -9.55
C ARG A 449 15.39 21.67 -8.15
N TYR A 450 14.48 21.49 -7.20
CA TYR A 450 14.69 21.88 -5.81
C TYR A 450 15.83 21.07 -5.16
N TYR A 451 15.90 19.76 -5.41
CA TYR A 451 16.96 18.89 -4.91
C TYR A 451 18.32 19.15 -5.58
N GLU A 452 18.34 19.43 -6.89
CA GLU A 452 19.54 19.88 -7.59
C GLU A 452 20.07 21.20 -7.04
N SER A 453 19.18 22.12 -6.67
CA SER A 453 19.55 23.37 -6.03
C SER A 453 20.11 23.14 -4.61
N ALA A 454 19.56 22.17 -3.87
CA ALA A 454 20.12 21.74 -2.59
C ALA A 454 21.53 21.14 -2.76
N LEU A 455 21.76 20.28 -3.76
CA LEU A 455 23.10 19.76 -4.07
C LEU A 455 24.10 20.88 -4.36
N LYS A 456 23.74 21.85 -5.21
CA LYS A 456 24.59 23.01 -5.52
C LYS A 456 24.92 23.83 -4.27
N LYS A 457 23.94 24.02 -3.38
CA LYS A 457 24.11 24.72 -2.11
C LYS A 457 25.10 23.99 -1.19
N GLU A 458 25.03 22.66 -1.13
CA GLU A 458 25.94 21.85 -0.30
C GLU A 458 27.36 21.81 -0.88
N ILE A 459 27.52 21.74 -2.20
CA ILE A 459 28.82 21.90 -2.88
C ILE A 459 29.41 23.29 -2.56
N GLY A 460 28.61 24.35 -2.60
CA GLY A 460 29.04 25.70 -2.20
C GLY A 460 29.44 25.85 -0.73
N ARG A 461 29.23 24.81 0.10
CA ARG A 461 29.59 24.76 1.52
C ARG A 461 30.73 23.78 1.80
N GLU A 462 31.30 23.15 0.79
CA GLU A 462 32.30 22.10 0.91
C GLU A 462 33.53 22.54 1.73
N SER A 463 33.99 23.79 1.58
CA SER A 463 35.11 24.35 2.34
C SER A 463 34.90 24.28 3.85
N LEU A 464 33.66 24.45 4.33
CA LEU A 464 33.33 24.37 5.76
C LEU A 464 33.53 22.94 6.28
N ILE A 465 33.13 21.95 5.48
CA ILE A 465 33.27 20.53 5.83
C ILE A 465 34.75 20.14 5.79
N LYS A 466 35.51 20.59 4.79
CA LYS A 466 36.96 20.36 4.70
C LYS A 466 37.69 20.89 5.93
N THR A 467 37.44 22.15 6.30
CA THR A 467 38.04 22.77 7.48
C THR A 467 37.67 22.02 8.76
N LYS A 468 36.43 21.51 8.87
CA LYS A 468 35.97 20.83 10.09
C LYS A 468 36.46 19.38 10.20
N THR A 469 36.60 18.67 9.09
CA THR A 469 36.94 17.24 9.04
C THR A 469 38.42 16.96 8.76
N GLY A 470 39.14 17.91 8.15
CA GLY A 470 40.51 17.71 7.67
C GLY A 470 40.62 16.86 6.40
N ILE A 471 39.50 16.46 5.79
CA ILE A 471 39.45 15.58 4.62
C ILE A 471 39.11 16.41 3.37
N ASN A 472 39.90 16.25 2.30
CA ASN A 472 39.75 17.01 1.07
C ASN A 472 38.79 16.40 0.05
N GLU A 473 38.55 15.09 0.11
CA GLU A 473 37.61 14.43 -0.79
C GLU A 473 36.21 14.42 -0.18
N ILE A 474 35.27 15.08 -0.86
CA ILE A 474 33.88 15.18 -0.42
C ILE A 474 32.94 14.85 -1.57
N GLU A 475 31.94 14.01 -1.30
CA GLU A 475 30.80 13.80 -2.19
C GLU A 475 29.49 14.25 -1.56
N HIS A 476 28.59 14.74 -2.41
CA HIS A 476 27.32 15.32 -2.00
C HIS A 476 26.16 14.56 -2.64
N PHE A 477 25.20 14.18 -1.80
CA PHE A 477 24.01 13.43 -2.18
C PHE A 477 22.77 14.07 -1.58
N VAL A 478 21.63 13.85 -2.22
CA VAL A 478 20.31 14.09 -1.64
C VAL A 478 19.63 12.74 -1.49
N VAL A 479 19.14 12.42 -0.29
CA VAL A 479 18.29 11.26 -0.05
C VAL A 479 16.86 11.75 0.13
N THR A 480 15.93 11.22 -0.67
CA THR A 480 14.52 11.62 -0.57
C THR A 480 13.66 10.49 -0.02
N ARG A 481 12.79 10.81 0.97
CA ARG A 481 11.88 9.81 1.53
C ARG A 481 10.94 9.32 0.45
N PHE A 482 10.16 10.23 -0.14
CA PHE A 482 9.20 9.90 -1.18
C PHE A 482 9.91 9.84 -2.53
N PRO A 483 9.82 8.72 -3.28
CA PRO A 483 10.60 8.56 -4.49
C PRO A 483 10.30 9.63 -5.54
N VAL A 484 11.35 10.08 -6.23
CA VAL A 484 11.28 10.97 -7.39
C VAL A 484 11.87 10.28 -8.62
N ILE A 485 11.35 10.66 -9.78
CA ILE A 485 11.77 10.15 -11.08
C ILE A 485 12.84 11.09 -11.63
N THR A 486 14.10 10.67 -11.62
CA THR A 486 15.24 11.47 -12.10
C THR A 486 16.38 10.60 -12.62
N ARG A 487 17.15 11.14 -13.57
CA ARG A 487 18.43 10.54 -14.04
C ARG A 487 19.62 10.97 -13.18
N ASN A 488 19.44 11.95 -12.30
CA ASN A 488 20.53 12.45 -11.45
C ASN A 488 20.86 11.42 -10.36
N ARG A 489 21.95 10.68 -10.54
CA ARG A 489 22.42 9.63 -9.61
C ARG A 489 22.82 10.13 -8.23
N ARG A 490 22.99 11.45 -8.04
CA ARG A 490 23.22 12.06 -6.72
C ARG A 490 21.94 12.29 -5.92
N ILE A 491 20.77 12.05 -6.52
CA ILE A 491 19.48 12.03 -5.84
C ILE A 491 19.07 10.56 -5.68
N ILE A 492 19.05 10.10 -4.44
CA ILE A 492 18.81 8.71 -4.07
C ILE A 492 17.43 8.62 -3.43
N ASN A 493 16.55 7.78 -3.97
CA ASN A 493 15.29 7.47 -3.29
C ASN A 493 15.58 6.57 -2.10
N PHE A 494 14.92 6.81 -0.96
CA PHE A 494 15.16 6.05 0.26
C PHE A 494 14.97 4.53 0.06
N VAL A 495 13.95 4.13 -0.72
CA VAL A 495 13.70 2.72 -1.06
C VAL A 495 14.86 2.05 -1.80
N ASP A 496 15.67 2.83 -2.52
CA ASP A 496 16.82 2.34 -3.27
C ASP A 496 18.12 2.42 -2.47
N LEU A 497 18.13 3.06 -1.29
CA LEU A 497 19.34 3.35 -0.51
C LEU A 497 20.07 2.07 -0.05
N GLU A 498 19.32 1.02 0.33
CA GLU A 498 19.92 -0.25 0.72
C GLU A 498 20.71 -0.89 -0.43
N LYS A 499 20.18 -0.79 -1.65
CA LYS A 499 20.79 -1.34 -2.88
C LYS A 499 21.76 -0.37 -3.55
N TRP A 500 21.75 0.89 -3.13
CA TRP A 500 22.62 1.93 -3.68
C TRP A 500 24.09 1.60 -3.41
N ASN A 501 24.92 1.75 -4.43
CA ASN A 501 26.35 1.54 -4.36
C ASN A 501 27.05 2.72 -5.07
N LEU A 502 28.29 3.02 -4.64
CA LEU A 502 29.10 4.14 -5.11
C LEU A 502 29.63 4.03 -6.55
N LYS A 503 28.95 3.29 -7.45
CA LYS A 503 29.42 3.03 -8.82
C LYS A 503 29.21 4.18 -9.79
#